data_AF-A0A4U5M3I7-F1
#
_entry.id   AF-A0A4U5M3I7-F1
#
_cell.length_a   1.000
_cell.length_b   1.000
_cell.length_c   1.000
_cell.angle_alpha   90.00
_cell.angle_beta   90.00
_cell.angle_gamma   90.00
#
_symmetry.space_group_name_H-M   'P 1'
#
loop_
_entity.id
_entity.type
_entity.pdbx_description
1 polymer ?
#
loop_
_entity_poly.entity_id
_entity_poly.type
_entity_poly.pdbx_seq_one_letter_code
_entity_poly.pdbx_strand_id
1 'polypeptide(L)'
;MFLEKFTKHYHPNAVVLLRGYLFFTILAALSTVFCDGTDVIRFLILRPTGRHCPIHLYYGKTAELMLMPTVFSMNALGIMFIFIGIERSIATVYASTYEKMKTSAGKAYWFYSQSNVDRYNPMSTVGDIPLGVQQTALGIQLGIEIINVIVFTALYVCNKRSLNGSRRVLSTLAYKYQINENMNSLTMILHLAWFHCVITILATVVILFSIAFFTEEEYLRYGLPTDLYPFYHCVFPVLFGFKIFQERRQKRKMIVTTAEERKEYKNQDVHFKMLGHLFEKPE
;
A
#
# COMPACT_ATOMS: atom_id res chain seq x y z
N MET A 1 -6.31 12.06 -12.65
CA MET A 1 -6.90 11.07 -13.60
C MET A 1 -6.51 9.61 -13.34
N PHE A 2 -5.25 9.26 -12.97
CA PHE A 2 -4.85 7.86 -12.74
C PHE A 2 -5.50 7.22 -11.50
N LEU A 3 -5.38 7.88 -10.34
CA LEU A 3 -5.93 7.44 -9.05
C LEU A 3 -7.43 7.22 -9.11
N GLU A 4 -8.15 8.16 -9.70
CA GLU A 4 -9.61 8.13 -9.80
C GLU A 4 -10.14 6.87 -10.49
N LYS A 5 -9.56 6.51 -11.66
CA LYS A 5 -9.93 5.30 -12.40
C LYS A 5 -9.61 4.02 -11.63
N PHE A 6 -8.51 4.02 -10.88
CA PHE A 6 -8.11 2.87 -10.07
C PHE A 6 -9.05 2.71 -8.86
N THR A 7 -9.42 3.82 -8.23
CA THR A 7 -10.29 3.82 -7.06
C THR A 7 -11.78 3.64 -7.35
N LYS A 8 -12.22 3.82 -8.60
CA LYS A 8 -13.65 3.83 -8.98
C LYS A 8 -14.39 2.52 -8.65
N HIS A 9 -13.66 1.41 -8.53
CA HIS A 9 -14.24 0.11 -8.22
C HIS A 9 -14.38 -0.18 -6.73
N TYR A 10 -13.83 0.67 -5.86
CA TYR A 10 -13.87 0.45 -4.42
C TYR A 10 -14.94 1.29 -3.76
N HIS A 11 -15.47 0.76 -2.65
CA HIS A 11 -16.30 1.52 -1.73
C HIS A 11 -15.63 2.86 -1.33
N PRO A 12 -16.37 3.98 -1.23
CA PRO A 12 -15.79 5.31 -0.98
C PRO A 12 -14.86 5.38 0.24
N ASN A 13 -15.14 4.63 1.31
CA ASN A 13 -14.27 4.56 2.49
C ASN A 13 -12.88 3.99 2.15
N ALA A 14 -12.83 2.84 1.48
CA ALA A 14 -11.58 2.26 1.01
C ALA A 14 -10.86 3.16 0.00
N VAL A 15 -11.60 3.91 -0.83
CA VAL A 15 -11.00 4.91 -1.73
C VAL A 15 -10.26 5.99 -0.96
N VAL A 16 -10.86 6.55 0.10
CA VAL A 16 -10.21 7.59 0.92
C VAL A 16 -8.96 7.03 1.59
N LEU A 17 -9.06 5.86 2.22
CA LEU A 17 -7.92 5.21 2.88
C LEU A 17 -6.79 4.89 1.88
N LEU A 18 -7.12 4.34 0.72
CA LEU A 18 -6.12 3.98 -0.30
C LEU A 18 -5.46 5.20 -0.94
N ARG A 19 -6.22 6.30 -1.13
CA ARG A 19 -5.67 7.58 -1.59
C ARG A 19 -4.73 8.20 -0.56
N GLY A 20 -5.12 8.20 0.71
CA GLY A 20 -4.27 8.70 1.77
C GLY A 20 -3.00 7.86 1.91
N TYR A 21 -3.11 6.53 1.85
CA TYR A 21 -1.96 5.62 1.84
C TYR A 21 -0.99 5.93 0.69
N LEU A 22 -1.51 6.07 -0.54
CA LEU A 22 -0.65 6.41 -1.69
C LEU A 22 -0.03 7.80 -1.55
N PHE A 23 -0.78 8.78 -1.03
CA PHE A 23 -0.27 10.12 -0.78
C PHE A 23 0.91 10.10 0.20
N PHE A 24 0.76 9.43 1.34
CA PHE A 24 1.85 9.30 2.32
C PHE A 24 3.03 8.50 1.78
N THR A 25 2.78 7.54 0.90
CA THR A 25 3.86 6.77 0.24
C THR A 25 4.68 7.68 -0.68
N ILE A 26 4.01 8.50 -1.50
CA ILE A 26 4.70 9.46 -2.38
C ILE A 26 5.43 10.51 -1.56
N LEU A 27 4.80 11.02 -0.49
CA LEU A 27 5.42 12.00 0.41
C LEU A 27 6.66 11.41 1.10
N ALA A 28 6.57 10.17 1.59
CA ALA A 28 7.71 9.44 2.15
C ALA A 28 8.83 9.31 1.12
N ALA A 29 8.52 8.86 -0.10
CA ALA A 29 9.51 8.68 -1.16
C ALA A 29 10.20 10.00 -1.53
N LEU A 30 9.44 11.09 -1.69
CA LEU A 30 10.00 12.42 -1.94
C LEU A 30 10.88 12.87 -0.79
N SER A 31 10.40 12.72 0.46
CA SER A 31 11.15 13.11 1.65
C SER A 31 12.47 12.35 1.76
N THR A 32 12.46 11.03 1.54
CA THR A 32 13.67 10.20 1.46
C THR A 32 14.62 10.69 0.37
N VAL A 33 14.14 10.94 -0.84
CA VAL A 33 14.98 11.45 -1.94
C VAL A 33 15.57 12.82 -1.60
N PHE A 34 14.82 13.70 -0.95
CA PHE A 34 15.34 15.01 -0.52
C PHE A 34 16.36 14.87 0.62
N CYS A 35 16.06 14.11 1.67
CA CYS A 35 16.98 13.90 2.79
C CYS A 35 18.27 13.21 2.32
N ASP A 36 18.14 11.99 1.84
CA ASP A 36 19.28 11.14 1.52
C ASP A 36 20.00 11.65 0.27
N GLY A 37 19.26 12.22 -0.69
CA GLY A 37 19.84 12.82 -1.89
C GLY A 37 20.71 14.03 -1.56
N THR A 38 20.31 14.87 -0.58
CA THR A 38 21.16 15.99 -0.15
C THR A 38 22.43 15.50 0.54
N ASP A 39 22.35 14.41 1.30
CA ASP A 39 23.52 13.78 1.92
C ASP A 39 24.44 13.18 0.86
N VAL A 40 23.91 12.45 -0.12
CA VAL A 40 24.68 11.92 -1.25
C VAL A 40 25.40 13.05 -2.01
N ILE A 41 24.72 14.16 -2.29
CA ILE A 41 25.34 15.34 -2.92
C ILE A 41 26.46 15.91 -2.05
N ARG A 42 26.25 15.99 -0.73
CA ARG A 42 27.29 16.46 0.21
C ARG A 42 28.50 15.53 0.25
N PHE A 43 28.28 14.21 0.24
CA PHE A 43 29.34 13.20 0.26
C PHE A 43 30.11 13.10 -1.07
N LEU A 44 29.45 13.31 -2.21
CA LEU A 44 30.05 13.13 -3.54
C LEU A 44 30.61 14.41 -4.13
N ILE A 45 29.89 15.53 -4.03
CA ILE A 45 30.20 16.78 -4.75
C ILE A 45 30.92 17.77 -3.84
N LEU A 46 30.44 17.93 -2.61
CA LEU A 46 30.95 18.96 -1.68
C LEU A 46 32.10 18.46 -0.81
N ARG A 47 32.46 17.17 -0.91
CA ARG A 47 33.55 16.59 -0.14
C ARG A 47 34.89 17.16 -0.62
N PRO A 48 35.61 17.94 0.20
CA PRO A 48 36.93 18.43 -0.19
C PRO A 48 37.93 17.26 -0.24
N THR A 49 38.96 17.36 -1.07
CA THR A 49 39.99 16.32 -1.29
C THR A 49 41.07 16.27 -0.20
N GLY A 50 40.88 16.93 0.95
CA GLY A 50 41.87 17.04 2.03
C GLY A 50 41.89 15.84 2.99
N ARG A 51 43.05 15.59 3.64
CA ARG A 51 43.23 14.50 4.63
C ARG A 51 42.37 14.64 5.90
N HIS A 52 41.91 15.85 6.22
CA HIS A 52 40.95 16.13 7.28
C HIS A 52 39.74 16.81 6.66
N CYS A 53 38.72 16.02 6.30
CA CYS A 53 37.50 16.54 5.70
C CYS A 53 36.28 16.18 6.54
N PRO A 54 36.03 16.94 7.63
CA PRO A 54 34.76 16.83 8.32
C PRO A 54 33.67 17.34 7.38
N ILE A 55 32.71 16.46 7.07
CA ILE A 55 31.52 16.87 6.36
C ILE A 55 30.66 17.60 7.37
N HIS A 56 30.45 18.91 7.16
CA HIS A 56 29.68 19.74 8.07
C HIS A 56 28.27 19.16 8.25
N LEU A 57 27.98 18.61 9.43
CA LEU A 57 26.65 18.12 9.78
C LEU A 57 25.63 19.26 9.65
N TYR A 58 24.40 18.93 9.27
CA TYR A 58 23.32 19.91 9.31
C TYR A 58 23.15 20.43 10.74
N TYR A 59 22.80 21.71 10.86
CA TYR A 59 22.35 22.25 12.12
C TYR A 59 21.14 21.44 12.62
N GLY A 60 21.07 21.15 13.92
CA GLY A 60 20.09 20.20 14.48
C GLY A 60 18.64 20.48 14.06
N LYS A 61 18.22 21.76 14.08
CA LYS A 61 16.88 22.16 13.65
C LYS A 61 16.61 21.97 12.16
N THR A 62 17.64 22.07 11.32
CA THR A 62 17.51 21.82 9.88
C THR A 62 17.40 20.34 9.59
N ALA A 63 18.22 19.51 10.25
CA ALA A 63 18.13 18.06 10.14
C ALA A 63 16.75 17.55 10.59
N GLU A 64 16.26 18.09 11.71
CA GLU A 64 14.91 17.86 12.23
C GLU A 64 13.86 18.20 11.16
N LEU A 65 13.85 19.44 10.65
CA LEU A 65 12.89 19.86 9.63
C LEU A 65 12.91 18.96 8.38
N MET A 66 14.08 18.50 7.95
CA MET A 66 14.23 17.64 6.79
C MET A 66 13.71 16.23 7.04
N LEU A 67 13.96 15.64 8.21
CA LEU A 67 13.60 14.26 8.52
C LEU A 67 12.13 14.11 8.95
N MET A 68 11.48 15.19 9.41
CA MET A 68 10.10 15.21 9.92
C MET A 68 9.09 14.57 8.95
N PRO A 69 9.08 14.92 7.65
CA PRO A 69 8.09 14.39 6.71
C PRO A 69 8.27 12.89 6.47
N THR A 70 9.50 12.37 6.54
CA THR A 70 9.78 10.94 6.44
C THR A 70 9.17 10.21 7.62
N VAL A 71 9.51 10.61 8.85
CA VAL A 71 9.02 9.97 10.09
C VAL A 71 7.49 10.02 10.17
N PHE A 72 6.92 11.20 9.89
CA PHE A 72 5.47 11.38 9.89
C PHE A 72 4.79 10.47 8.86
N SER A 73 5.33 10.40 7.65
CA SER A 73 4.76 9.56 6.59
C SER A 73 4.85 8.07 6.93
N MET A 74 5.93 7.58 7.55
CA MET A 74 6.03 6.17 7.96
C MET A 74 4.97 5.79 8.99
N ASN A 75 4.82 6.62 10.03
CA ASN A 75 3.81 6.39 11.05
C ASN A 75 2.39 6.43 10.45
N ALA A 76 2.14 7.41 9.57
CA ALA A 76 0.86 7.52 8.87
C ALA A 76 0.59 6.27 7.99
N LEU A 77 1.60 5.72 7.31
CA LEU A 77 1.44 4.51 6.49
C LEU A 77 1.04 3.28 7.33
N GLY A 78 1.69 3.06 8.47
CA GLY A 78 1.35 1.97 9.39
C GLY A 78 -0.09 2.07 9.91
N ILE A 79 -0.48 3.26 10.38
CA ILE A 79 -1.85 3.54 10.85
C ILE A 79 -2.87 3.32 9.73
N MET A 80 -2.57 3.77 8.51
CA MET A 80 -3.46 3.61 7.36
C MET A 80 -3.66 2.14 6.97
N PHE A 81 -2.63 1.30 7.09
CA PHE A 81 -2.78 -0.15 6.90
C PHE A 81 -3.74 -0.77 7.91
N ILE A 82 -3.64 -0.39 9.18
CA ILE A 82 -4.54 -0.86 10.23
C ILE A 82 -5.98 -0.45 9.91
N PHE A 83 -6.22 0.81 9.51
CA PHE A 83 -7.56 1.27 9.15
C PHE A 83 -8.11 0.57 7.90
N ILE A 84 -7.28 0.29 6.90
CA ILE A 84 -7.67 -0.52 5.74
C ILE A 84 -8.06 -1.93 6.20
N GLY A 85 -7.29 -2.55 7.10
CA GLY A 85 -7.59 -3.85 7.69
C GLY A 85 -8.94 -3.87 8.41
N ILE A 86 -9.21 -2.88 9.25
CA ILE A 86 -10.49 -2.74 9.95
C ILE A 86 -11.65 -2.54 8.97
N GLU A 87 -11.50 -1.64 8.00
CA GLU A 87 -12.55 -1.33 7.02
C GLU A 87 -12.88 -2.56 6.15
N ARG A 88 -11.87 -3.32 5.70
CA ARG A 88 -12.07 -4.57 4.96
C ARG A 88 -12.65 -5.68 5.83
N SER A 89 -12.32 -5.72 7.12
CA SER A 89 -12.92 -6.66 8.08
C SER A 89 -14.42 -6.39 8.23
N ILE A 90 -14.80 -5.13 8.43
CA ILE A 90 -16.20 -4.70 8.49
C ILE A 90 -16.92 -5.05 7.18
N ALA A 91 -16.33 -4.74 6.02
CA ALA A 91 -16.90 -5.06 4.72
C ALA A 91 -17.09 -6.58 4.49
N THR A 92 -16.23 -7.40 5.08
CA THR A 92 -16.31 -8.87 4.99
C THR A 92 -17.40 -9.43 5.92
N VAL A 93 -17.43 -9.00 7.17
CA VAL A 93 -18.39 -9.48 8.19
C VAL A 93 -19.81 -8.99 7.88
N TYR A 94 -19.95 -7.73 7.47
CA TYR A 94 -21.23 -7.05 7.28
C TYR A 94 -21.57 -6.83 5.80
N ALA A 95 -21.16 -7.72 4.89
CA ALA A 95 -21.38 -7.54 3.45
C ALA A 95 -22.83 -7.14 3.11
N SER A 96 -23.82 -7.85 3.65
CA SER A 96 -25.24 -7.60 3.36
C SER A 96 -25.77 -6.22 3.78
N THR A 97 -25.16 -5.59 4.79
CA THR A 97 -25.57 -4.26 5.30
C THR A 97 -24.58 -3.16 4.96
N TYR A 98 -23.44 -3.50 4.35
CA TYR A 98 -22.33 -2.57 4.13
C TYR A 98 -22.74 -1.38 3.25
N GLU A 99 -23.48 -1.61 2.17
CA GLU A 99 -24.01 -0.55 1.29
C GLU A 99 -24.93 0.46 2.00
N LYS A 100 -25.60 0.03 3.07
CA LYS A 100 -26.53 0.90 3.83
C LYS A 100 -25.79 1.75 4.87
N MET A 101 -24.55 1.43 5.20
CA MET A 101 -23.74 2.23 6.10
C MET A 101 -23.31 3.51 5.37
N LYS A 102 -24.07 4.60 5.57
CA LYS A 102 -23.66 5.92 5.12
C LYS A 102 -22.29 6.25 5.71
N THR A 103 -21.42 6.74 4.84
CA THR A 103 -20.05 7.09 5.15
C THR A 103 -20.02 8.26 6.13
N SER A 104 -19.75 7.99 7.41
CA SER A 104 -19.38 9.06 8.34
C SER A 104 -17.92 9.42 8.11
N ALA A 105 -17.65 10.23 7.08
CA ALA A 105 -16.34 10.86 6.88
C ALA A 105 -15.82 11.58 8.15
N GLY A 106 -16.74 11.93 9.06
CA GLY A 106 -16.44 12.46 10.39
C GLY A 106 -15.60 11.55 11.29
N LYS A 107 -15.54 10.22 11.12
CA LYS A 107 -14.73 9.37 12.01
C LYS A 107 -13.22 9.53 11.80
N ALA A 108 -12.77 9.63 10.54
CA ALA A 108 -11.37 9.90 10.24
C ALA A 108 -10.96 11.31 10.67
N TYR A 109 -11.84 12.31 10.45
CA TYR A 109 -11.64 13.68 10.94
C TYR A 109 -11.63 13.75 12.48
N TRP A 110 -12.49 12.98 13.16
CA TRP A 110 -12.55 12.93 14.61
C TRP A 110 -11.28 12.29 15.22
N PHE A 111 -10.74 11.23 14.61
CA PHE A 111 -9.44 10.68 15.03
C PHE A 111 -8.28 11.65 14.78
N TYR A 112 -8.28 12.38 13.66
CA TYR A 112 -7.30 13.43 13.39
C TYR A 112 -7.43 14.62 14.36
N SER A 113 -8.65 14.98 14.75
CA SER A 113 -8.89 16.08 15.69
C SER A 113 -8.59 15.72 17.15
N GLN A 114 -8.54 14.42 17.48
CA GLN A 114 -8.23 13.91 18.82
C GLN A 114 -6.75 13.51 18.98
N SER A 115 -5.95 13.51 17.90
CA SER A 115 -4.51 13.37 18.04
C SER A 115 -3.93 14.64 18.64
N ASN A 116 -3.81 14.69 19.97
CA ASN A 116 -3.02 15.71 20.65
C ASN A 116 -1.55 15.46 20.34
N VAL A 117 -0.98 16.32 19.49
CA VAL A 117 0.46 16.38 19.28
C VAL A 117 1.06 17.01 20.53
N ASP A 118 1.88 16.23 21.23
CA ASP A 118 2.55 16.70 22.45
C ASP A 118 3.47 17.88 22.09
N ARG A 119 3.20 19.04 22.68
CA ARG A 119 3.88 20.30 22.33
C ARG A 119 5.35 20.33 22.77
N TYR A 120 5.75 19.37 23.61
CA TYR A 120 7.11 19.26 24.14
C TYR A 120 7.97 18.20 23.45
N ASN A 121 7.51 17.61 22.35
CA ASN A 121 8.34 16.68 21.58
C ASN A 121 8.24 16.95 20.07
N PRO A 122 8.91 18.01 19.57
CA PRO A 122 8.80 18.40 18.16
C PRO A 122 9.53 17.43 17.23
N MET A 123 10.47 16.60 17.74
CA MET A 123 11.04 15.43 17.08
C MET A 123 12.05 14.73 17.99
N SER A 124 11.78 13.48 18.37
CA SER A 124 12.73 12.55 18.97
C SER A 124 13.65 11.90 17.92
N THR A 125 14.28 12.70 17.07
CA THR A 125 15.16 12.25 15.97
C THR A 125 16.22 13.33 15.76
N VAL A 126 17.31 13.47 16.53
CA VAL A 126 18.27 12.49 17.06
C VAL A 126 18.67 12.96 18.47
N GLY A 127 17.91 12.56 19.48
CA GLY A 127 18.49 12.35 20.81
C GLY A 127 18.90 10.88 20.87
N ASP A 128 19.82 10.51 21.77
CA ASP A 128 20.06 9.11 22.08
C ASP A 128 18.75 8.47 22.52
N ILE A 129 18.04 7.84 21.59
CA ILE A 129 16.92 6.96 21.91
C ILE A 129 17.60 5.78 22.60
N PRO A 130 17.27 5.49 23.87
CA PRO A 130 17.85 4.36 24.54
C PRO A 130 17.66 3.12 23.66
N LEU A 131 18.74 2.37 23.42
CA LEU A 131 18.75 1.24 22.49
C LEU A 131 17.56 0.29 22.73
N GLY A 132 17.20 0.06 23.99
CA GLY A 132 16.05 -0.77 24.36
C GLY A 132 14.70 -0.25 23.85
N VAL A 133 14.49 1.07 23.81
CA VAL A 133 13.26 1.67 23.26
C VAL A 133 13.21 1.49 21.74
N GLN A 134 14.33 1.70 21.05
CA GLN A 134 14.42 1.50 19.60
C GLN A 134 14.16 0.03 19.22
N GLN A 135 14.80 -0.91 19.94
CA GLN A 135 14.58 -2.34 19.74
C GLN A 135 13.12 -2.75 20.02
N THR A 136 12.53 -2.23 21.09
CA THR A 136 11.13 -2.50 21.44
C THR A 136 10.19 -1.95 20.37
N ALA A 137 10.41 -0.72 19.88
CA ALA A 137 9.60 -0.12 18.82
C ALA A 137 9.70 -0.92 17.51
N LEU A 138 10.92 -1.33 17.11
CA LEU A 138 11.12 -2.19 15.94
C LEU A 138 10.43 -3.55 16.10
N GLY A 139 10.50 -4.17 17.29
CA GLY A 139 9.82 -5.42 17.59
C GLY A 139 8.29 -5.31 17.53
N ILE A 140 7.73 -4.23 18.08
CA ILE A 140 6.29 -3.94 18.01
C ILE A 140 5.87 -3.71 16.55
N GLN A 141 6.63 -2.92 15.79
CA GLN A 141 6.36 -2.67 14.37
C GLN A 141 6.35 -3.96 13.56
N LEU A 142 7.35 -4.82 13.75
CA LEU A 142 7.42 -6.14 13.11
C LEU A 142 6.21 -7.01 13.48
N GLY A 143 5.83 -7.02 14.76
CA GLY A 143 4.64 -7.73 15.24
C GLY A 143 3.36 -7.25 14.55
N ILE A 144 3.19 -5.93 14.39
CA ILE A 144 2.05 -5.32 13.70
C ILE A 144 2.01 -5.77 12.22
N GLU A 145 3.15 -5.77 11.53
CA GLU A 145 3.21 -6.20 10.12
C GLU A 145 2.84 -7.68 9.95
N ILE A 146 3.31 -8.55 10.84
CA ILE A 146 2.94 -9.98 10.82
C ILE A 146 1.44 -10.15 11.08
N ILE A 147 0.90 -9.44 12.07
CA ILE A 147 -0.54 -9.47 12.39
C ILE A 147 -1.36 -9.00 11.18
N ASN A 148 -0.95 -7.93 10.50
CA ASN A 148 -1.62 -7.42 9.31
C ASN A 148 -1.69 -8.48 8.20
N VAL A 149 -0.57 -9.16 7.92
CA VAL A 149 -0.53 -10.25 6.92
C VAL A 149 -1.46 -11.40 7.32
N ILE A 150 -1.47 -11.80 8.59
CA ILE A 150 -2.37 -12.86 9.10
C ILE A 150 -3.83 -12.45 8.92
N VAL A 151 -4.20 -11.23 9.33
CA VAL A 151 -5.56 -10.69 9.21
C VAL A 151 -6.00 -10.65 7.74
N PHE A 152 -5.19 -10.09 6.84
CA PHE A 152 -5.54 -10.05 5.42
C PHE A 152 -5.63 -11.44 4.78
N THR A 153 -4.77 -12.38 5.19
CA THR A 153 -4.83 -13.77 4.73
C THR A 153 -6.11 -14.45 5.21
N ALA A 154 -6.48 -14.27 6.49
CA ALA A 154 -7.72 -14.79 7.05
C ALA A 154 -8.94 -14.22 6.31
N LEU A 155 -8.98 -12.90 6.09
CA LEU A 155 -10.05 -12.25 5.32
C LEU A 155 -10.14 -12.77 3.89
N TYR A 156 -8.99 -12.99 3.23
CA TYR A 156 -8.95 -13.56 1.88
C TYR A 156 -9.51 -14.98 1.86
N VAL A 157 -9.12 -15.84 2.81
CA VAL A 157 -9.65 -17.22 2.92
C VAL A 157 -11.14 -17.22 3.21
N CYS A 158 -11.62 -16.36 4.11
CA CYS A 158 -13.05 -16.22 4.40
C CYS A 158 -13.85 -15.80 3.17
N ASN A 159 -13.40 -14.77 2.45
CA ASN A 159 -14.07 -14.32 1.22
C ASN A 159 -14.02 -15.38 0.11
N LYS A 160 -12.90 -16.10 -0.02
CA LYS A 160 -12.77 -17.21 -0.99
C LYS A 160 -13.71 -18.36 -0.66
N ARG A 161 -13.85 -18.73 0.62
CA ARG A 161 -14.83 -19.73 1.07
C ARG A 161 -16.27 -19.27 0.78
N SER A 162 -16.60 -18.02 1.08
CA SER A 162 -17.92 -17.45 0.78
C SER A 162 -18.22 -17.43 -0.73
N LEU A 163 -17.22 -17.20 -1.58
CA LEU A 163 -17.36 -17.22 -3.03
C LEU A 163 -17.66 -18.63 -3.59
N ASN A 164 -17.08 -19.66 -2.96
CA ASN A 164 -17.20 -21.06 -3.38
C ASN A 164 -18.40 -21.80 -2.76
N GLY A 165 -19.05 -21.22 -1.74
CA GLY A 165 -20.18 -21.86 -1.07
C GLY A 165 -21.45 -21.95 -1.93
N SER A 166 -22.19 -23.07 -1.81
CA SER A 166 -23.43 -23.35 -2.56
C SER A 166 -24.53 -22.30 -2.40
N ARG A 167 -24.45 -21.45 -1.36
CA ARG A 167 -25.37 -20.30 -1.16
C ARG A 167 -25.24 -19.22 -2.24
N ARG A 168 -24.27 -19.33 -3.16
CA ARG A 168 -24.08 -18.40 -4.27
C ARG A 168 -25.27 -18.38 -5.24
N VAL A 169 -25.97 -19.49 -5.48
CA VAL A 169 -27.09 -19.46 -6.45
C VAL A 169 -28.22 -18.56 -5.93
N LEU A 170 -28.49 -18.61 -4.63
CA LEU A 170 -29.59 -17.88 -3.98
C LEU A 170 -29.23 -16.46 -3.51
N SER A 171 -27.96 -16.07 -3.55
CA SER A 171 -27.55 -14.75 -3.07
C SER A 171 -27.88 -13.63 -4.06
N THR A 172 -28.20 -12.45 -3.51
CA THR A 172 -28.51 -11.25 -4.30
C THR A 172 -27.31 -10.83 -5.16
N LEU A 173 -27.59 -10.17 -6.29
CA LEU A 173 -26.56 -9.70 -7.21
C LEU A 173 -25.59 -8.71 -6.52
N ALA A 174 -26.10 -7.87 -5.62
CA ALA A 174 -25.33 -6.93 -4.82
C ALA A 174 -24.31 -7.65 -3.92
N TYR A 175 -24.72 -8.70 -3.21
CA TYR A 175 -23.81 -9.48 -2.37
C TYR A 175 -22.68 -10.13 -3.18
N LYS A 176 -22.99 -10.67 -4.37
CA LYS A 176 -21.98 -11.23 -5.28
C LYS A 176 -20.98 -10.17 -5.75
N TYR A 177 -21.48 -8.99 -6.10
CA TYR A 177 -20.65 -7.87 -6.51
C TYR A 177 -19.68 -7.46 -5.40
N GLN A 178 -20.18 -7.29 -4.16
CA GLN A 178 -19.37 -6.90 -3.02
C GLN A 178 -18.31 -7.93 -2.64
N ILE A 179 -18.63 -9.23 -2.65
CA ILE A 179 -17.62 -10.27 -2.40
C ILE A 179 -16.54 -10.21 -3.47
N ASN A 180 -16.91 -10.05 -4.73
CA ASN A 180 -15.95 -9.99 -5.82
C ASN A 180 -15.08 -8.72 -5.74
N GLU A 181 -15.67 -7.59 -5.38
CA GLU A 181 -14.94 -6.34 -5.10
C GLU A 181 -13.95 -6.52 -3.93
N ASN A 182 -14.42 -7.08 -2.82
CA ASN A 182 -13.62 -7.35 -1.64
C ASN A 182 -12.47 -8.33 -1.94
N MET A 183 -12.72 -9.39 -2.71
CA MET A 183 -11.69 -10.34 -3.14
C MET A 183 -10.61 -9.67 -3.98
N ASN A 184 -11.01 -8.84 -4.96
CA ASN A 184 -10.05 -8.12 -5.80
C ASN A 184 -9.24 -7.11 -4.97
N SER A 185 -9.90 -6.38 -4.07
CA SER A 185 -9.24 -5.46 -3.14
C SER A 185 -8.26 -6.17 -2.23
N LEU A 186 -8.70 -7.23 -1.55
CA LEU A 186 -7.91 -8.00 -0.59
C LEU A 186 -6.74 -8.67 -1.27
N THR A 187 -6.92 -9.21 -2.47
CA THR A 187 -5.81 -9.80 -3.23
C THR A 187 -4.72 -8.76 -3.42
N MET A 188 -5.07 -7.56 -3.89
CA MET A 188 -4.07 -6.51 -4.11
C MET A 188 -3.41 -6.03 -2.80
N ILE A 189 -4.20 -5.76 -1.76
CA ILE A 189 -3.71 -5.33 -0.45
C ILE A 189 -2.83 -6.41 0.18
N LEU A 190 -3.18 -7.68 0.04
CA LEU A 190 -2.42 -8.81 0.58
C LEU A 190 -1.03 -8.92 -0.07
N HIS A 191 -0.92 -8.75 -1.40
CA HIS A 191 0.40 -8.70 -2.04
C HIS A 191 1.22 -7.52 -1.52
N LEU A 192 0.58 -6.38 -1.25
CA LEU A 192 1.21 -5.19 -0.70
C LEU A 192 1.74 -5.43 0.72
N ALA A 193 0.90 -6.03 1.57
CA ALA A 193 1.22 -6.37 2.94
C ALA A 193 2.36 -7.40 3.01
N TRP A 194 2.33 -8.42 2.15
CA TRP A 194 3.44 -9.38 2.05
C TRP A 194 4.74 -8.72 1.61
N PHE A 195 4.71 -7.88 0.58
CA PHE A 195 5.90 -7.18 0.11
C PHE A 195 6.47 -6.26 1.19
N HIS A 196 5.61 -5.50 1.89
CA HIS A 196 6.02 -4.64 3.00
C HIS A 196 6.61 -5.47 4.16
N CYS A 197 5.90 -6.52 4.60
CA CYS A 197 6.34 -7.40 5.67
C CYS A 197 7.69 -8.07 5.38
N VAL A 198 7.91 -8.60 4.17
CA VAL A 198 9.18 -9.22 3.77
C VAL A 198 10.33 -8.21 3.86
N ILE A 199 10.11 -6.99 3.38
CA ILE A 199 11.13 -5.95 3.39
C ILE A 199 11.40 -5.46 4.82
N THR A 200 10.36 -5.26 5.62
CA THR A 200 10.50 -4.88 7.04
C THR A 200 11.25 -5.96 7.82
N ILE A 201 10.95 -7.24 7.60
CA ILE A 201 11.70 -8.37 8.17
C ILE A 201 13.15 -8.30 7.74
N LEU A 202 13.42 -8.15 6.44
CA LEU A 202 14.78 -8.11 5.91
C LEU A 202 15.58 -6.94 6.48
N ALA A 203 14.99 -5.74 6.50
CA ALA A 203 15.61 -4.54 7.08
C ALA A 203 15.88 -4.71 8.58
N THR A 204 14.93 -5.27 9.33
CA THR A 204 15.09 -5.53 10.77
C THR A 204 16.19 -6.55 11.03
N VAL A 205 16.26 -7.63 10.25
CA VAL A 205 17.31 -8.65 10.36
C VAL A 205 18.68 -8.03 10.05
N VAL A 206 18.78 -7.20 9.01
CA VAL A 206 20.03 -6.49 8.68
C VAL A 206 20.43 -5.56 9.82
N ILE A 207 19.52 -4.77 10.37
CA ILE A 207 19.80 -3.88 11.51
C ILE A 207 20.27 -4.67 12.74
N LEU A 208 19.56 -5.74 13.11
CA LEU A 208 19.93 -6.58 14.25
C LEU A 208 21.29 -7.27 14.03
N PHE A 209 21.56 -7.73 12.82
CA PHE A 209 22.85 -8.29 12.45
C PHE A 209 23.96 -7.24 12.57
N SER A 210 23.75 -6.03 12.04
CA SER A 210 24.72 -4.93 12.17
C SER A 210 24.98 -4.56 13.62
N ILE A 211 23.95 -4.51 14.48
CA ILE A 211 24.11 -4.25 15.92
C ILE A 211 24.89 -5.37 16.61
N ALA A 212 24.69 -6.63 16.22
CA ALA A 212 25.32 -7.77 16.88
C ALA A 212 26.79 -7.99 16.47
N PHE A 213 27.16 -7.66 15.23
CA PHE A 213 28.45 -8.02 14.66
C PHE A 213 29.39 -6.85 14.37
N PHE A 214 28.89 -5.62 14.23
CA PHE A 214 29.74 -4.47 13.91
C PHE A 214 30.17 -3.72 15.17
N THR A 215 31.40 -3.23 15.17
CA THR A 215 31.83 -2.22 16.14
C THR A 215 31.07 -0.91 15.90
N GLU A 216 31.03 -0.02 16.89
CA GLU A 216 30.32 1.27 16.78
C GLU A 216 30.82 2.10 15.58
N GLU A 217 32.14 2.12 15.33
CA GLU A 217 32.73 2.79 14.18
C GLU A 217 32.31 2.17 12.85
N GLU A 218 32.25 0.84 12.77
CA GLU A 218 31.80 0.11 11.58
C GLU A 218 30.30 0.30 11.36
N TYR A 219 29.50 0.30 12.42
CA TYR A 219 28.07 0.57 12.35
C TYR A 219 27.80 1.98 11.80
N LEU A 220 28.53 3.00 12.27
CA LEU A 220 28.41 4.36 11.73
C LEU A 220 28.86 4.45 10.26
N ARG A 221 29.87 3.66 9.88
CA ARG A 221 30.39 3.64 8.50
C ARG A 221 29.49 2.90 7.52
N TYR A 222 28.89 1.80 7.93
CA TYR A 222 28.10 0.90 7.07
C TYR A 222 26.59 1.00 7.29
N GLY A 223 26.12 1.67 8.35
CA GLY A 223 24.70 1.77 8.68
C GLY A 223 23.88 2.39 7.55
N LEU A 224 24.39 3.47 6.96
CA LEU A 224 23.71 4.21 5.90
C LEU A 224 23.53 3.37 4.61
N PRO A 225 24.56 2.69 4.06
CA PRO A 225 24.36 1.80 2.92
C PRO A 225 23.60 0.52 3.24
N THR A 226 23.53 0.10 4.51
CA THR A 226 22.73 -1.07 4.91
C THR A 226 21.25 -0.76 5.14
N ASP A 227 20.87 0.52 5.17
CA ASP A 227 19.47 0.89 5.35
C ASP A 227 18.66 0.60 4.07
N LEU A 228 17.80 -0.42 4.15
CA LEU A 228 16.94 -0.85 3.06
C LEU A 228 15.64 -0.02 2.97
N TYR A 229 15.30 0.76 4.00
CA TYR A 229 14.05 1.53 4.02
C TYR A 229 14.00 2.58 2.91
N PRO A 230 15.04 3.42 2.70
CA PRO A 230 15.05 4.38 1.60
C PRO A 230 14.76 3.76 0.23
N PHE A 231 15.42 2.62 -0.04
CA PHE A 231 15.25 1.88 -1.27
C PHE A 231 13.82 1.37 -1.43
N TYR A 232 13.24 0.83 -0.35
CA TYR A 232 11.85 0.39 -0.33
C TYR A 232 10.88 1.52 -0.68
N HIS A 233 11.02 2.70 -0.08
CA HIS A 233 10.11 3.82 -0.33
C HIS A 233 10.20 4.35 -1.76
N CYS A 234 11.35 4.22 -2.42
CA CYS A 234 11.50 4.59 -3.82
C CYS A 234 10.97 3.52 -4.77
N VAL A 235 11.26 2.24 -4.50
CA VAL A 235 10.89 1.11 -5.37
C VAL A 235 9.40 0.81 -5.30
N PHE A 236 8.79 0.95 -4.13
CA PHE A 236 7.41 0.56 -3.89
C PHE A 236 6.39 1.32 -4.76
N PRO A 237 6.39 2.66 -4.85
CA PRO A 237 5.51 3.40 -5.77
C PRO A 237 5.66 2.97 -7.23
N VAL A 238 6.90 2.65 -7.64
CA VAL A 238 7.20 2.22 -9.02
C VAL A 238 6.61 0.85 -9.30
N LEU A 239 6.86 -0.13 -8.43
CA LEU A 239 6.29 -1.48 -8.56
C LEU A 239 4.75 -1.45 -8.52
N PHE A 240 4.18 -0.63 -7.63
CA PHE A 240 2.75 -0.44 -7.52
C PHE A 240 2.16 0.16 -8.79
N GLY A 241 2.77 1.23 -9.31
CA GLY A 241 2.37 1.86 -10.57
C GLY A 241 2.45 0.88 -11.75
N PHE A 242 3.52 0.09 -11.82
CA PHE A 242 3.71 -0.93 -12.84
C PHE A 242 2.65 -2.03 -12.78
N LYS A 243 2.33 -2.55 -11.59
CA LYS A 243 1.28 -3.56 -11.41
C LYS A 243 -0.08 -3.04 -11.87
N ILE A 244 -0.45 -1.82 -11.48
CA ILE A 244 -1.71 -1.20 -11.94
C ILE A 244 -1.72 -1.03 -13.47
N PHE A 245 -0.58 -0.65 -14.06
CA PHE A 245 -0.46 -0.53 -15.51
C PHE A 245 -0.67 -1.88 -16.20
N GLN A 246 -0.09 -2.97 -15.67
CA GLN A 246 -0.29 -4.32 -16.18
C GLN A 246 -1.76 -4.77 -16.09
N GLU A 247 -2.41 -4.59 -14.94
CA GLU A 247 -3.82 -4.95 -14.77
C GLU A 247 -4.73 -4.19 -15.75
N ARG A 248 -4.43 -2.92 -16.02
CA ARG A 248 -5.15 -2.14 -17.04
C ARG A 248 -4.96 -2.71 -18.43
N ARG A 249 -3.73 -3.10 -18.78
CA ARG A 249 -3.45 -3.72 -20.08
C ARG A 249 -4.23 -5.02 -20.23
N GLN A 250 -4.31 -5.84 -19.17
CA GLN A 250 -5.11 -7.06 -19.16
C GLN A 250 -6.61 -6.79 -19.31
N LYS A 251 -7.16 -5.83 -18.56
CA LYS A 251 -8.58 -5.44 -18.69
C LYS A 251 -8.93 -4.95 -20.09
N ARG A 252 -8.06 -4.17 -20.73
CA ARG A 252 -8.26 -3.73 -22.12
C ARG A 252 -8.28 -4.90 -23.09
N LYS A 253 -7.39 -5.88 -22.91
CA LYS A 253 -7.39 -7.10 -23.73
C LYS A 253 -8.70 -7.87 -23.60
N MET A 254 -9.19 -8.08 -22.37
CA MET A 254 -10.46 -8.76 -22.14
C MET A 254 -11.65 -8.05 -22.80
N ILE A 255 -11.70 -6.71 -22.73
CA ILE A 255 -12.77 -5.93 -23.39
C ILE A 255 -12.75 -6.11 -24.91
N VAL A 256 -11.56 -6.15 -25.52
CA VAL A 256 -11.41 -6.39 -26.96
C VAL A 256 -11.90 -7.79 -27.30
N THR A 257 -11.48 -8.82 -26.56
CA THR A 257 -11.94 -10.20 -26.76
C THR A 257 -13.45 -10.33 -26.62
N THR A 258 -14.06 -9.74 -25.57
CA THR A 258 -15.52 -9.76 -25.40
C THR A 258 -16.25 -8.99 -26.50
N ALA A 259 -15.66 -7.91 -27.04
CA ALA A 259 -16.24 -7.17 -28.16
C ALA A 259 -16.16 -7.99 -29.47
N GLU A 260 -15.09 -8.75 -29.67
CA GLU A 260 -14.93 -9.69 -30.78
C GLU A 260 -15.93 -10.85 -30.67
N GLU A 261 -16.04 -11.49 -29.50
CA GLU A 261 -17.04 -12.53 -29.21
C GLU A 261 -18.46 -12.01 -29.49
N ARG A 262 -18.81 -10.79 -29.06
CA ARG A 262 -20.11 -10.18 -29.35
C ARG A 262 -20.34 -9.95 -30.84
N LYS A 263 -19.31 -9.59 -31.61
CA LYS A 263 -19.43 -9.47 -33.07
C LYS A 263 -19.64 -10.83 -33.71
N GLU A 264 -18.96 -11.86 -33.22
CA GLU A 264 -19.12 -13.23 -33.69
C GLU A 264 -20.52 -13.76 -33.43
N TYR A 265 -21.06 -13.60 -32.21
CA TYR A 265 -22.45 -13.95 -31.90
C TYR A 265 -23.44 -13.19 -32.79
N LYS A 266 -23.22 -11.89 -33.02
CA LYS A 266 -24.09 -11.10 -33.91
C LYS A 266 -24.05 -11.61 -35.35
N ASN A 267 -22.88 -12.07 -35.82
CA ASN A 267 -22.75 -12.66 -37.15
C ASN A 267 -23.44 -14.03 -37.22
N GLN A 268 -23.35 -14.85 -36.17
CA GLN A 268 -24.07 -16.11 -36.07
C GLN A 268 -25.59 -15.90 -36.07
N ASP A 269 -26.10 -14.90 -35.35
CA ASP A 269 -27.53 -14.55 -35.37
C ASP A 269 -28.01 -14.14 -36.76
N VAL A 270 -27.20 -13.38 -37.51
CA VAL A 270 -27.50 -13.01 -38.90
C VAL A 270 -27.55 -14.26 -39.78
N HIS A 271 -26.62 -15.20 -39.57
CA HIS A 271 -26.60 -16.48 -40.29
C HIS A 271 -27.84 -17.34 -39.98
N PHE A 272 -28.24 -17.44 -38.71
CA PHE A 272 -29.46 -18.16 -38.32
C PHE A 272 -30.73 -17.53 -38.89
N LYS A 273 -30.81 -16.20 -38.93
CA LYS A 273 -31.93 -15.50 -39.59
C LYS A 273 -31.98 -15.78 -41.09
N MET A 274 -30.84 -15.80 -41.77
CA MET A 274 -30.77 -16.15 -43.19
C MET A 274 -31.24 -17.58 -43.45
N LEU A 275 -30.85 -18.54 -42.61
CA LEU A 275 -31.35 -19.92 -42.70
C LEU A 275 -32.86 -20.00 -42.46
N GLY A 276 -33.39 -19.25 -41.48
CA GLY A 276 -34.83 -19.17 -41.23
C GLY A 276 -35.63 -18.80 -42.49
N HIS A 277 -35.19 -17.77 -43.21
CA HIS A 277 -35.82 -17.34 -44.46
C HIS A 277 -35.74 -18.36 -45.61
N LEU A 278 -34.76 -19.28 -45.60
CA LEU A 278 -34.66 -20.34 -46.61
C LEU A 278 -35.63 -21.50 -46.33
N PHE A 279 -36.06 -21.69 -45.09
CA PHE A 279 -36.94 -22.79 -44.67
C PHE A 279 -38.39 -22.36 -44.42
N GLU A 280 -38.68 -21.06 -44.35
CA GLU A 280 -40.05 -20.56 -44.43
C GLU A 280 -40.62 -20.87 -45.82
N LYS A 281 -41.52 -21.86 -45.90
CA LYS A 281 -42.22 -22.19 -47.15
C LYS A 281 -43.00 -20.96 -47.61
N PRO A 282 -42.94 -20.58 -48.90
CA PRO A 282 -43.83 -19.58 -49.44
C PRO A 282 -45.28 -20.10 -49.29
N GLU A 283 -46.11 -19.32 -48.59
CA GLU A 283 -47.57 -19.50 -48.55
C GLU A 283 -48.22 -19.14 -49.90
#